data_AF-A0A953WL42-F1
#
_entry.id   AF-A0A953WL42-F1
#
_cell.length_a   1.000
_cell.length_b   1.000
_cell.length_c   1.000
_cell.angle_alpha   90.00
_cell.angle_beta   90.00
_cell.angle_gamma   90.00
#
_symmetry.space_group_name_H-M   'P 1'
#
loop_
_entity.id
_entity.type
_entity.pdbx_description
1 polymer ?
#
loop_
_entity_poly.entity_id
_entity_poly.type
_entity_poly.pdbx_seq_one_letter_code
_entity_poly.pdbx_strand_id
1 'polypeptide(L)'
;MTMLRIIGESDVERLLTMDRCIEEMAAAMKASTEGEVLIPARQITPLQSGAGFFALMPSASQGRGVFGAKAISLFPNNPAQGVPAIQGFICLFEDKTGAP
;
A
#
# COMPACT_ATOMS: atom_id res chain seq x y z
N MET A 1 -10.25 -11.74 -20.19
CA MET A 1 -9.02 -11.60 -19.38
C MET A 1 -8.90 -10.14 -19.02
N THR A 2 -8.92 -9.80 -17.73
CA THR A 2 -8.70 -8.44 -17.25
C THR A 2 -7.23 -8.08 -17.45
N MET A 3 -6.96 -6.91 -18.05
CA MET A 3 -5.59 -6.41 -18.23
C MET A 3 -5.16 -5.72 -16.93
N LEU A 4 -4.05 -6.17 -16.35
CA LEU A 4 -3.47 -5.55 -15.16
C LEU A 4 -3.12 -4.09 -15.45
N ARG A 5 -3.65 -3.17 -14.64
CA ARG A 5 -3.32 -1.75 -14.75
C ARG A 5 -2.15 -1.40 -13.83
N ILE A 6 -1.11 -0.78 -14.40
CA ILE A 6 0.04 -0.26 -13.65
C ILE A 6 -0.09 1.25 -13.57
N ILE A 7 -0.10 1.80 -12.35
CA ILE A 7 -0.04 3.24 -12.09
C ILE A 7 1.37 3.56 -11.60
N GLY A 8 2.11 4.33 -12.40
CA GLY A 8 3.49 4.72 -12.09
C GLY A 8 3.57 5.94 -11.18
N GLU A 9 4.78 6.24 -10.71
CA GLU A 9 5.11 7.38 -9.84
C GLU A 9 4.57 8.71 -10.37
N SER A 10 4.80 9.02 -11.65
CA SER A 10 4.34 10.29 -12.26
C SER A 10 2.81 10.45 -12.26
N ASP A 11 2.07 9.35 -12.41
CA ASP A 11 0.62 9.36 -12.29
C ASP A 11 0.18 9.52 -10.84
N VAL A 12 0.86 8.86 -9.89
CA VAL A 12 0.60 9.01 -8.46
C VAL A 12 0.80 10.47 -8.03
N GLU A 13 1.95 11.08 -8.36
CA GLU A 13 2.24 12.47 -8.01
C GLU A 13 1.23 13.45 -8.60
N ARG A 14 0.85 13.23 -9.86
CA ARG A 14 -0.11 14.09 -10.57
C ARG A 14 -1.53 13.95 -10.03
N LEU A 15 -1.94 12.74 -9.65
CA LEU A 15 -3.32 12.45 -9.25
C LEU A 15 -3.55 12.63 -7.74
N LEU A 16 -2.56 12.34 -6.90
CA LEU A 16 -2.66 12.42 -5.44
C LEU A 16 -2.06 13.72 -4.90
N THR A 17 -2.75 14.83 -5.15
CA THR A 17 -2.39 16.12 -4.53
C THR A 17 -2.55 16.05 -3.01
N MET A 18 -1.84 16.90 -2.27
CA MET A 18 -1.87 16.87 -0.80
C MET A 18 -3.28 17.06 -0.23
N ASP A 19 -4.07 17.98 -0.78
CA ASP A 19 -5.46 18.22 -0.34
C ASP A 19 -6.32 16.95 -0.50
N ARG A 20 -6.21 16.27 -1.65
CA ARG A 20 -6.92 15.00 -1.89
C ARG A 20 -6.45 13.91 -0.93
N CYS A 21 -5.14 13.82 -0.67
CA CYS A 21 -4.60 12.87 0.30
C CYS A 21 -5.16 13.10 1.71
N ILE A 22 -5.29 14.35 2.15
CA ILE A 22 -5.84 14.69 3.46
C ILE A 22 -7.30 14.24 3.56
N GLU A 23 -8.12 14.55 2.55
CA GLU A 23 -9.53 14.16 2.50
C GLU A 23 -9.70 12.63 2.52
N GLU A 24 -8.94 11.92 1.68
CA GLU A 24 -9.01 10.46 1.60
C GLU A 24 -8.53 9.78 2.89
N MET A 25 -7.47 10.31 3.52
CA MET A 25 -6.98 9.79 4.79
C MET A 25 -7.97 10.02 5.93
N ALA A 26 -8.65 11.17 5.98
CA ALA A 26 -9.69 11.43 6.97
C ALA A 26 -10.84 10.42 6.85
N ALA A 27 -11.32 10.17 5.63
CA ALA A 27 -12.35 9.17 5.37
C ALA A 27 -11.87 7.74 5.72
N ALA A 28 -10.64 7.38 5.38
CA ALA A 28 -10.07 6.07 5.69
C ALA A 28 -9.91 5.84 7.20
N MET A 29 -9.46 6.85 7.95
CA MET A 29 -9.34 6.77 9.41
C MET A 29 -10.71 6.63 10.06
N LYS A 30 -11.71 7.40 9.62
CA LYS A 30 -13.09 7.27 10.10
C LYS A 30 -13.63 5.85 9.90
N ALA A 31 -13.54 5.34 8.68
CA ALA A 31 -14.00 3.98 8.33
C ALA A 31 -13.25 2.90 9.15
N SER A 32 -11.95 3.10 9.42
CA SER A 32 -11.19 2.21 10.31
C SER A 32 -11.71 2.24 11.74
N THR A 33 -12.02 3.41 12.29
CA THR A 33 -12.55 3.54 13.66
C THR A 33 -13.96 2.97 13.78
N GLU A 34 -14.77 3.09 12.73
CA GLU A 34 -16.13 2.55 12.67
C GLU A 34 -16.17 1.03 12.38
N GLY A 35 -15.00 0.41 12.12
CA GLY A 35 -14.90 -1.03 11.87
C GLY A 35 -15.34 -1.44 10.45
N GLU A 36 -15.44 -0.49 9.52
CA GLU A 36 -15.87 -0.70 8.13
C GLU A 36 -14.72 -1.19 7.21
N VAL A 37 -13.51 -1.24 7.75
CA VAL A 37 -12.30 -1.69 7.05
C VAL A 37 -11.61 -2.75 7.90
N LEU A 38 -11.32 -3.90 7.30
CA LEU A 38 -10.51 -4.95 7.93
C LEU A 38 -9.03 -4.59 7.78
N ILE A 39 -8.37 -4.30 8.90
CA ILE A 39 -6.94 -3.96 8.94
C ILE A 39 -6.20 -4.93 9.88
N PRO A 40 -5.72 -6.08 9.38
CA PRO A 40 -4.90 -6.99 10.17
C PRO A 40 -3.55 -6.36 10.53
N ALA A 41 -2.87 -6.97 11.50
CA ALA A 41 -1.49 -6.59 11.83
C ALA A 41 -0.58 -6.75 10.60
N ARG A 42 0.31 -5.77 10.40
CA ARG A 42 1.33 -5.87 9.35
C ARG A 42 2.24 -7.07 9.61
N GLN A 43 2.58 -7.78 8.54
CA GLN A 43 3.57 -8.86 8.60
C GLN A 43 4.94 -8.27 8.30
N ILE A 44 5.95 -8.62 9.09
CA ILE A 44 7.33 -8.16 8.92
C ILE A 44 8.23 -9.39 8.89
N THR A 45 9.00 -9.53 7.82
CA THR A 45 9.96 -10.60 7.62
C THR A 45 11.37 -10.01 7.60
N PRO A 46 12.20 -10.29 8.61
CA PRO A 46 13.63 -9.96 8.55
C PRO A 46 14.27 -10.65 7.36
N LEU A 47 15.09 -9.93 6.61
CA LEU A 47 15.86 -10.48 5.49
C LEU A 47 17.19 -11.05 6.01
N GLN A 48 17.78 -11.96 5.23
CA GLN A 48 19.03 -12.62 5.58
C GLN A 48 20.14 -11.59 5.85
N SER A 49 21.08 -11.99 6.72
CA SER A 49 22.27 -11.19 7.06
C SER A 49 21.98 -9.78 7.61
N GLY A 50 20.77 -9.54 8.13
CA GLY A 50 20.38 -8.24 8.66
C GLY A 50 20.27 -7.15 7.59
N ALA A 51 20.13 -7.53 6.31
CA ALA A 51 20.10 -6.59 5.20
C ALA A 51 18.91 -5.61 5.27
N GLY A 52 17.81 -6.00 5.92
CA GLY A 52 16.61 -5.20 6.02
C GLY A 52 15.38 -6.00 6.38
N PHE A 53 14.22 -5.46 6.02
CA PHE A 53 12.91 -6.07 6.28
C PHE A 53 12.06 -6.07 5.01
N PHE A 54 11.25 -7.11 4.82
CA PHE A 54 10.12 -7.10 3.91
C PHE A 54 8.84 -7.01 4.73
N ALA A 55 7.93 -6.11 4.38
CA ALA A 55 6.68 -5.94 5.10
C ALA A 55 5.45 -5.95 4.18
N LEU A 56 4.41 -6.63 4.63
CA LEU A 56 3.11 -6.70 3.98
C LEU A 56 2.05 -6.06 4.89
N MET A 57 1.24 -5.19 4.30
CA MET A 57 0.17 -4.47 4.98
C MET A 57 -1.14 -4.68 4.20
N PRO A 58 -1.82 -5.84 4.39
CA PRO A 58 -3.08 -6.10 3.72
C PRO A 58 -4.24 -5.33 4.37
N SER A 59 -5.27 -5.04 3.58
CA SER A 59 -6.53 -4.43 4.04
C SER A 59 -7.67 -4.73 3.07
N ALA A 60 -8.90 -4.76 3.58
CA ALA A 60 -10.12 -4.90 2.78
C ALA A 60 -11.20 -3.92 3.22
N SER A 61 -11.83 -3.23 2.27
CA SER A 61 -12.93 -2.30 2.52
C SER A 61 -14.14 -2.69 1.68
N GLN A 62 -15.16 -3.24 2.34
CA GLN A 62 -16.43 -3.55 1.67
C GLN A 62 -17.12 -2.29 1.16
N GLY A 63 -17.09 -1.20 1.94
CA GLY A 63 -17.70 0.08 1.55
C GLY A 63 -17.08 0.71 0.29
N ARG A 64 -15.82 0.39 -0.02
CA ARG A 64 -15.12 0.88 -1.22
C ARG A 64 -15.05 -0.15 -2.36
N GLY A 65 -15.55 -1.37 -2.16
CA GLY A 65 -15.56 -2.41 -3.20
C GLY A 65 -14.17 -2.93 -3.57
N VAL A 66 -13.18 -2.81 -2.67
CA VAL A 66 -11.78 -3.14 -2.98
C VAL A 66 -11.05 -3.77 -1.79
N PHE A 67 -10.04 -4.56 -2.11
CA PHE A 67 -9.05 -5.07 -1.15
C PHE A 67 -7.66 -5.07 -1.77
N GLY A 68 -6.62 -5.21 -0.94
CA GLY A 68 -5.27 -5.15 -1.44
C GLY A 68 -4.22 -5.24 -0.35
N ALA A 69 -2.97 -4.98 -0.73
CA ALA A 69 -1.87 -4.90 0.21
C ALA A 69 -0.83 -3.89 -0.25
N LYS A 70 -0.26 -3.17 0.72
CA LYS A 70 1.03 -2.50 0.50
C LYS A 70 2.15 -3.50 0.78
N ALA A 71 3.03 -3.71 -0.20
CA ALA A 71 4.24 -4.49 -0.05
C ALA A 71 5.45 -3.55 -0.11
N ILE A 72 6.27 -3.55 0.94
CA ILE A 72 7.49 -2.74 0.99
C ILE A 72 8.71 -3.56 1.38
N SER A 73 9.87 -3.11 0.94
CA SER A 73 11.15 -3.43 1.55
C SER A 73 11.71 -2.21 2.27
N LEU A 74 12.41 -2.45 3.37
CA LEU A 74 13.15 -1.45 4.15
C LEU A 74 14.61 -1.88 4.26
N PHE A 75 15.50 -1.14 3.61
CA PHE A 75 16.94 -1.34 3.61
C PHE A 75 17.60 -0.06 4.17
N PRO A 76 17.96 -0.03 5.46
CA PRO A 76 18.45 1.19 6.12
C PRO A 76 19.70 1.80 5.47
N ASN A 77 20.52 1.00 4.80
CA ASN A 77 21.78 1.42 4.19
C ASN A 77 21.63 1.90 2.73
N ASN A 78 20.47 1.77 2.10
CA ASN A 78 20.24 2.22 0.72
C ASN A 78 20.56 3.71 0.48
N PRO A 79 20.25 4.65 1.40
CA PRO A 79 20.57 6.06 1.19
C PRO A 79 22.07 6.33 0.98
N ALA A 80 22.96 5.52 1.57
CA ALA A 80 24.41 5.62 1.34
C ALA A 80 24.82 5.28 -0.12
N GLN A 81 23.93 4.66 -0.89
CA GLN A 81 24.10 4.29 -2.29
C GLN A 81 23.20 5.14 -3.22
N GLY A 82 22.56 6.20 -2.71
CA GLY A 82 21.66 7.04 -3.50
C GLY A 82 20.30 6.42 -3.81
N VAL A 83 19.92 5.34 -3.11
CA VAL A 83 18.61 4.67 -3.28
C VAL A 83 17.73 4.96 -2.06
N PRO A 84 16.41 5.17 -2.22
CA PRO A 84 15.50 5.29 -1.07
C PRO A 84 15.56 4.06 -0.14
N ALA A 85 15.50 4.32 1.17
CA ALA A 85 15.49 3.27 2.20
C ALA A 85 14.25 2.37 2.13
N ILE A 86 13.13 2.93 1.71
CA ILE A 86 11.86 2.22 1.57
C ILE A 86 11.50 2.18 0.09
N GLN A 87 11.21 0.98 -0.39
CA GLN A 87 10.75 0.72 -1.75
C GLN A 87 9.51 -0.16 -1.68
N GLY A 88 8.61 -0.06 -2.65
CA GLY A 88 7.43 -0.92 -2.66
C GLY A 88 6.32 -0.45 -3.59
N PHE A 89 5.21 -1.16 -3.51
CA PHE A 89 4.01 -0.88 -4.30
C PHE A 89 2.76 -1.28 -3.53
N ILE A 90 1.61 -0.93 -4.09
CA ILE A 90 0.29 -1.35 -3.61
C ILE A 90 -0.32 -2.22 -4.71
N CYS A 91 -0.75 -3.43 -4.35
CA CYS A 91 -1.67 -4.19 -5.18
C CYS A 91 -3.11 -3.89 -4.74
N LEU A 92 -4.01 -3.75 -5.70
CA LEU A 92 -5.42 -3.50 -5.48
C LEU A 92 -6.22 -4.49 -6.31
N PHE A 93 -7.33 -4.94 -5.76
CA PHE A 93 -8.26 -5.88 -6.38
C PHE A 93 -9.67 -5.36 -6.17
N GLU A 94 -10.55 -5.56 -7.14
CA GLU A 94 -11.99 -5.36 -6.93
C GLU A 94 -12.60 -6.56 -6.19
N ASP A 95 -13.62 -6.30 -5.36
CA ASP A 95 -14.14 -7.27 -4.40
C ASP A 95 -15.17 -8.28 -4.95
N LYS A 96 -15.63 -8.14 -6.19
CA LYS A 96 -16.64 -9.02 -6.78
C LYS A 96 -16.04 -10.25 -7.44
N THR A 97 -14.92 -10.09 -8.15
CA THR A 97 -14.24 -11.17 -8.89
C THR A 97 -12.78 -11.36 -8.49
N GLY A 98 -12.21 -10.45 -7.68
CA GLY A 98 -10.81 -10.46 -7.30
C GLY A 98 -9.87 -10.08 -8.45
N ALA A 99 -10.37 -9.39 -9.47
CA ALA A 99 -9.54 -8.94 -10.59
C ALA A 99 -8.59 -7.80 -10.14
N PRO A 100 -7.31 -7.84 -10.54
CA PRO A 100 -6.33 -6.79 -10.27
C PRO A 100 -6.32 -5.68 -11.34
#